data_AF-A0A3N2RW98-F1
#
_entry.id   AF-A0A3N2RW98-F1
#
_cell.length_a   1.000
_cell.length_b   1.000
_cell.length_c   1.000
_cell.angle_alpha   90.00
_cell.angle_beta   90.00
_cell.angle_gamma   90.00
#
_symmetry.space_group_name_H-M   'P 1'
#
loop_
_entity.id
_entity.type
_entity.pdbx_description
1 polymer ?
#
loop_
_entity_poly.entity_id
_entity_poly.type
_entity_poly.pdbx_seq_one_letter_code
_entity_poly.pdbx_strand_id
1 'polypeptide(L)'
;MPVQITARRDGFRRLGMAHSASTVTYPDDRFTPEELRILKAEPNLIVTEMNDVVGTQTSSSELSEAHGRIAELEAGMLVLNQDINDLKTQLDSVTAERDQLLTAQASPAPSEPTSAEPEKSEKKKG
;
A
#
# COMPACT_ATOMS: atom_id res chain seq x y z
N MET A 1 -8.67 -33.95 15.20
CA MET A 1 -7.59 -32.98 15.42
C MET A 1 -6.82 -33.31 16.70
N PRO A 2 -5.50 -33.58 16.63
CA PRO A 2 -4.68 -33.73 17.82
C PRO A 2 -4.65 -32.44 18.65
N VAL A 3 -4.51 -32.58 19.98
CA VAL A 3 -4.55 -31.45 20.91
C VAL A 3 -3.29 -31.38 21.76
N GLN A 4 -2.73 -30.19 21.91
CA GLN A 4 -1.63 -29.92 22.82
C GLN A 4 -2.18 -29.35 24.11
N ILE A 5 -1.76 -29.92 25.23
CA ILE A 5 -2.14 -29.45 26.55
C ILE A 5 -0.88 -29.16 27.35
N THR A 6 -0.83 -27.97 27.93
CA THR A 6 0.23 -27.53 28.84
C THR A 6 -0.39 -27.02 30.12
N ALA A 7 0.08 -27.49 31.29
CA ALA A 7 -0.36 -26.94 32.56
C ALA A 7 0.49 -25.72 32.94
N ARG A 8 -0.15 -24.67 33.45
CA ARG A 8 0.58 -23.51 34.01
C ARG A 8 1.24 -23.86 35.33
N ARG A 9 0.65 -24.80 36.07
CA ARG A 9 1.19 -25.37 37.31
C ARG A 9 1.51 -26.84 37.07
N ASP A 10 2.76 -27.21 37.29
CA ASP A 10 3.17 -28.60 37.13
C ASP A 10 2.39 -29.54 38.06
N GLY A 11 1.94 -30.67 37.51
CA GLY A 11 1.12 -31.65 38.21
C GLY A 11 -0.34 -31.23 38.44
N PHE A 12 -0.86 -30.21 37.75
CA PHE A 12 -2.27 -29.81 37.85
C PHE A 12 -3.19 -30.94 37.37
N ARG A 13 -4.26 -31.22 38.11
CA ARG A 13 -5.14 -32.37 37.83
C ARG A 13 -6.52 -31.96 37.33
N ARG A 14 -6.94 -32.52 36.20
CA ARG A 14 -8.30 -32.37 35.65
C ARG A 14 -8.70 -33.66 34.93
N LEU A 15 -10.00 -33.99 34.93
CA LEU A 15 -10.53 -35.22 34.33
C LEU A 15 -9.79 -36.50 34.80
N GLY A 16 -9.39 -36.56 36.07
CA GLY A 16 -8.68 -37.71 36.64
C GLY A 16 -7.19 -37.83 36.25
N MET A 17 -6.63 -36.89 35.50
CA MET A 17 -5.26 -36.97 34.99
C MET A 17 -4.42 -35.78 35.43
N ALA A 18 -3.13 -36.02 35.66
CA ALA A 18 -2.17 -34.96 35.93
C ALA A 18 -1.60 -34.41 34.62
N HIS A 19 -1.62 -33.09 34.49
CA HIS A 19 -1.02 -32.35 33.39
C HIS A 19 0.30 -31.73 33.89
N SER A 20 1.36 -31.94 33.12
CA SER A 20 2.67 -31.37 33.37
C SER A 20 2.79 -29.95 32.83
N ALA A 21 3.77 -29.21 33.36
CA ALA A 21 4.21 -27.94 32.75
C ALA A 21 4.87 -28.12 31.39
N SER A 22 5.31 -29.33 31.05
CA SER A 22 5.72 -29.70 29.70
C SER A 22 4.49 -29.90 28.81
N THR A 23 4.54 -29.34 27.60
CA THR A 23 3.51 -29.51 26.56
C THR A 23 3.42 -30.97 26.13
N VAL A 24 2.22 -31.55 26.21
CA VAL A 24 1.93 -32.93 25.77
C VAL A 24 0.92 -32.90 24.63
N THR A 25 1.24 -33.58 23.54
CA THR A 25 0.35 -33.80 22.40
C THR A 25 -0.47 -35.06 22.61
N TYR A 26 -1.79 -34.95 22.52
CA TYR A 26 -2.73 -36.06 22.54
C TYR A 26 -3.36 -36.25 21.16
N PRO A 27 -3.67 -37.50 20.76
CA PRO A 27 -4.44 -37.76 19.54
C PRO A 27 -5.88 -37.28 19.69
N ASP A 28 -6.57 -37.11 18.56
CA ASP A 28 -7.94 -36.59 18.51
C ASP A 28 -8.94 -37.38 19.37
N ASP A 29 -8.86 -38.71 19.29
CA ASP A 29 -9.83 -39.61 19.91
C ASP A 29 -9.67 -39.75 21.42
N ARG A 30 -8.68 -39.06 22.01
CA ARG A 30 -8.37 -39.20 23.43
C ARG A 30 -9.31 -38.39 24.32
N PHE A 31 -9.90 -37.31 23.81
CA PHE A 31 -10.87 -36.49 24.54
C PHE A 31 -12.14 -36.32 23.74
N THR A 32 -13.27 -36.45 24.41
CA THR A 32 -14.58 -36.09 23.84
C THR A 32 -14.72 -34.57 23.70
N PRO A 33 -15.63 -34.07 22.84
CA PRO A 33 -15.88 -32.64 22.72
C PRO A 33 -16.29 -31.97 24.05
N GLU A 34 -17.02 -32.69 24.90
CA GLU A 34 -17.41 -32.20 26.23
C GLU A 34 -16.20 -32.05 27.17
N GLU A 35 -15.30 -33.03 27.15
CA GLU A 35 -14.05 -33.00 27.92
C GLU A 35 -13.12 -31.90 27.44
N LEU A 36 -12.99 -31.68 26.12
CA LEU A 36 -12.22 -30.58 25.56
C LEU A 36 -12.79 -29.23 25.99
N ARG A 37 -14.12 -29.08 26.03
CA ARG A 37 -14.76 -27.86 26.53
C ARG A 37 -14.42 -27.59 27.99
N ILE A 38 -14.40 -28.64 28.82
CA ILE A 38 -13.98 -28.53 30.22
C ILE A 38 -12.52 -28.10 30.30
N LEU A 39 -11.61 -28.75 29.56
CA LEU A 39 -10.19 -28.44 29.56
C LEU A 39 -9.90 -27.01 29.08
N LYS A 40 -10.61 -26.54 28.05
CA LYS A 40 -10.52 -25.16 27.52
C LYS A 40 -11.05 -24.11 28.49
N ALA A 41 -12.02 -24.47 29.34
CA ALA A 41 -12.56 -23.57 30.35
C ALA A 41 -11.66 -23.44 31.59
N GLU A 42 -10.66 -24.32 31.76
CA GLU A 42 -9.75 -24.27 32.90
C GLU A 42 -8.68 -23.18 32.74
N PRO A 43 -8.60 -22.17 33.63
CA PRO A 43 -7.63 -21.07 33.51
C PRO A 43 -6.16 -21.50 33.73
N ASN A 44 -5.96 -22.68 34.32
CA ASN A 44 -4.64 -23.25 34.62
C ASN A 44 -4.14 -24.21 33.52
N LEU A 45 -4.92 -24.43 32.47
CA LEU A 45 -4.55 -25.25 31.32
C LEU A 45 -4.52 -24.37 30.07
N ILE A 46 -3.51 -24.59 29.24
CA ILE A 46 -3.41 -24.03 27.90
C ILE A 46 -3.69 -25.19 26.95
N VAL A 47 -4.80 -25.13 26.24
CA VAL A 47 -5.23 -26.14 25.27
C VAL A 47 -5.17 -25.54 23.88
N THR A 48 -4.35 -26.12 23.01
CA THR A 48 -4.21 -25.73 21.62
C THR A 48 -4.67 -26.90 20.77
N GLU A 49 -5.75 -26.72 20.00
CA GLU A 49 -6.12 -27.67 18.95
C GLU A 49 -5.17 -27.45 17.78
N MET A 50 -4.40 -28.48 17.44
CA MET A 50 -3.68 -28.48 16.19
C MET A 50 -4.70 -28.84 15.12
N ASN A 51 -5.36 -27.80 14.63
CA ASN A 51 -5.81 -27.86 13.25
C ASN A 51 -4.55 -28.17 12.45
N ASP A 52 -4.56 -29.22 11.62
CA ASP A 52 -3.55 -29.39 10.59
C ASP A 52 -3.71 -28.19 9.63
N VAL A 53 -3.23 -27.03 10.06
CA VAL A 53 -2.83 -26.00 9.14
C VAL A 53 -1.64 -26.64 8.48
N VAL A 54 -1.90 -27.21 7.30
CA VAL A 54 -0.94 -27.45 6.24
C VAL A 54 -0.22 -26.12 5.99
N GLY A 55 0.73 -25.79 6.86
CA GLY A 55 1.11 -24.39 7.14
C GLY A 55 2.62 -24.18 7.27
N THR A 56 3.42 -25.18 6.91
CA THR A 56 4.88 -24.99 6.84
C THR A 56 5.39 -24.91 5.40
N GLN A 57 4.64 -25.44 4.41
CA GLN A 57 5.09 -25.44 3.01
C GLN A 57 4.18 -24.57 2.11
N THR A 58 2.85 -24.71 2.22
CA THR A 58 1.88 -23.89 1.47
C THR A 58 2.02 -22.40 1.83
N SER A 59 2.14 -22.08 3.12
CA SER A 59 2.33 -20.69 3.57
C SER A 59 3.62 -20.06 3.06
N SER A 60 4.70 -20.83 2.85
CA SER A 60 5.94 -20.28 2.30
C SER A 60 5.82 -19.94 0.82
N SER A 61 5.08 -20.75 0.05
CA SER A 61 4.83 -20.49 -1.37
C SER A 61 3.90 -19.29 -1.57
N GLU A 62 2.78 -19.25 -0.85
CA GLU A 62 1.83 -18.14 -0.90
C GLU A 62 2.45 -16.82 -0.43
N LEU A 63 3.29 -16.85 0.61
CA LEU A 63 4.05 -15.67 1.05
C LEU A 63 5.05 -15.22 -0.01
N SER A 64 5.74 -16.15 -0.69
CA SER A 64 6.66 -15.80 -1.78
C SER A 64 5.93 -15.18 -2.97
N GLU A 65 4.76 -15.72 -3.32
CA GLU A 65 3.92 -15.17 -4.40
C GLU A 65 3.37 -13.79 -4.03
N ALA A 66 2.91 -13.61 -2.79
CA ALA A 66 2.47 -12.31 -2.27
C ALA A 66 3.60 -11.28 -2.31
N HIS A 67 4.81 -11.64 -1.91
CA HIS A 67 5.98 -10.75 -2.02
C HIS A 67 6.32 -10.40 -3.47
N GLY A 68 6.22 -11.35 -4.39
CA GLY A 68 6.41 -11.08 -5.83
C GLY A 68 5.40 -10.06 -6.34
N ARG A 69 4.11 -10.24 -6.01
CA ARG A 69 3.06 -9.32 -6.41
C ARG A 69 3.22 -7.92 -5.79
N ILE A 70 3.69 -7.83 -4.55
CA ILE A 70 4.01 -6.54 -3.91
C ILE A 70 5.12 -5.84 -4.69
N ALA A 71 6.21 -6.53 -5.03
CA ALA A 71 7.32 -5.94 -5.79
C ALA A 71 6.88 -5.44 -7.18
N GLU A 72 6.01 -6.18 -7.87
CA GLU A 72 5.43 -5.75 -9.15
C GLU A 72 4.57 -4.49 -9.00
N LEU A 73 3.72 -4.43 -7.98
CA LEU A 73 2.88 -3.26 -7.71
C LEU A 73 3.72 -2.03 -7.37
N GLU A 74 4.79 -2.18 -6.58
CA GLU A 74 5.73 -1.11 -6.25
C GLU A 74 6.45 -0.59 -7.49
N ALA A 75 6.91 -1.48 -8.37
CA ALA A 75 7.52 -1.10 -9.64
C ALA A 75 6.54 -0.34 -10.54
N GLY A 76 5.28 -0.81 -10.63
CA GLY A 76 4.23 -0.13 -11.38
C GLY A 76 3.89 1.25 -10.83
N MET A 77 3.84 1.41 -9.49
CA MET A 77 3.64 2.71 -8.85
C MET A 77 4.76 3.70 -9.17
N LEU A 78 6.01 3.22 -9.23
CA LEU A 78 7.16 4.05 -9.58
C LEU A 78 7.08 4.56 -11.03
N VAL A 79 6.74 3.67 -11.97
CA VAL A 79 6.54 4.04 -13.38
C VAL A 79 5.39 5.04 -13.52
N LEU A 80 4.25 4.77 -12.89
CA LEU A 80 3.10 5.68 -12.94
C LEU A 80 3.43 7.06 -12.36
N ASN A 81 4.27 7.12 -11.33
CA ASN A 81 4.72 8.40 -10.78
C ASN A 81 5.61 9.16 -11.78
N GLN A 82 6.52 8.47 -12.47
CA GLN A 82 7.34 9.06 -13.53
C GLN A 82 6.46 9.59 -14.66
N ASP A 83 5.51 8.81 -15.16
CA ASP A 83 4.58 9.22 -16.22
C ASP A 83 3.77 10.46 -15.82
N ILE A 84 3.29 10.52 -14.57
CA ILE A 84 2.58 11.69 -14.04
C ILE A 84 3.46 12.94 -14.08
N ASN A 85 4.74 12.81 -13.73
CA ASN A 85 5.66 13.94 -13.75
C ASN A 85 5.97 14.37 -15.19
N ASP A 86 6.21 13.42 -16.09
CA ASP A 86 6.45 13.70 -17.50
C ASP A 86 5.24 14.38 -18.15
N LEU A 87 4.03 13.86 -17.91
CA LEU A 87 2.79 14.48 -18.40
C LEU A 87 2.58 15.90 -17.85
N LYS A 88 2.93 16.16 -16.59
CA LYS A 88 2.90 17.52 -16.03
C LYS A 88 3.87 18.45 -16.75
N THR A 89 5.11 18.01 -16.99
CA THR A 89 6.09 18.83 -17.72
C THR A 89 5.64 19.14 -19.15
N GLN A 90 5.02 18.18 -19.84
CA GLN A 90 4.46 18.39 -21.17
C GLN A 90 3.30 19.39 -21.13
N LEU A 91 2.41 19.26 -20.15
CA LEU A 91 1.29 20.19 -19.98
C LEU A 91 1.79 21.62 -19.74
N ASP A 92 2.80 21.80 -18.89
CA ASP A 92 3.41 23.11 -18.63
C ASP A 92 4.04 23.70 -19.91
N SER A 93 4.75 22.87 -20.69
CA SER A 93 5.32 23.28 -21.98
C SER A 93 4.25 23.74 -22.97
N VAL A 94 3.21 22.93 -23.18
CA VAL A 94 2.11 23.25 -24.10
C VAL A 94 1.34 24.49 -23.63
N THR A 95 1.19 24.65 -22.32
CA THR A 95 0.57 25.84 -21.72
C THR A 95 1.40 27.09 -22.03
N ALA A 96 2.72 27.02 -21.88
CA ALA A 96 3.63 28.11 -22.21
C ALA A 96 3.61 28.45 -23.72
N GLU A 97 3.62 27.45 -24.60
CA GLU A 97 3.52 27.64 -26.05
C GLU A 97 2.20 28.33 -26.44
N ARG A 98 1.08 27.88 -25.87
CA ARG A 98 -0.23 28.52 -26.06
C ARG A 98 -0.18 29.99 -25.64
N ASP A 99 0.40 30.30 -24.49
CA ASP A 99 0.44 31.67 -23.97
C ASP A 99 1.34 32.58 -24.83
N GLN A 100 2.45 32.05 -25.36
CA GLN A 100 3.29 32.74 -26.32
C GLN A 100 2.54 33.04 -27.62
N LEU A 101 1.82 32.06 -28.18
CA LEU A 101 1.03 32.24 -29.40
C LEU A 101 -0.11 33.25 -29.20
N LEU A 102 -0.78 33.21 -28.04
CA LEU A 102 -1.80 34.21 -27.68
C LEU A 102 -1.21 35.62 -27.62
N THR A 103 -0.03 35.76 -27.00
CA THR A 103 0.66 37.05 -26.90
C THR A 103 1.13 37.55 -28.28
N ALA A 104 1.65 36.67 -29.14
CA ALA A 104 2.07 37.00 -30.50
C ALA A 104 0.88 37.44 -31.38
N GLN A 105 -0.27 36.79 -31.26
CA GLN A 105 -1.50 37.19 -31.96
C GLN A 105 -2.10 38.51 -31.44
N ALA A 106 -1.85 38.84 -30.17
CA ALA A 106 -2.31 40.08 -29.55
C ALA A 106 -1.37 41.28 -29.79
N SER A 107 -0.20 41.09 -30.41
CA SER A 107 0.78 42.17 -30.64
C SER A 107 0.48 42.93 -31.95
N PRO A 108 0.19 44.24 -31.93
CA PRO A 108 0.06 45.04 -33.15
C PRO A 108 1.43 45.24 -33.79
N ALA A 109 1.52 45.11 -35.11
CA ALA A 109 2.76 45.23 -35.89
C ALA A 109 3.57 46.51 -35.55
N PRO A 110 4.92 46.46 -35.58
CA PRO A 110 5.74 47.64 -35.34
C PRO A 110 5.61 48.60 -36.52
N SER A 111 5.05 49.77 -36.26
CA SER A 111 5.10 50.92 -37.16
C SER A 111 6.58 51.26 -37.44
N GLU A 112 7.02 51.12 -38.69
CA GLU A 112 8.36 51.50 -39.14
C GLU A 112 8.67 52.99 -38.84
N PRO A 113 9.91 53.35 -38.49
CA PRO A 113 10.32 54.74 -38.38
C PRO A 113 10.79 55.24 -39.75
N THR A 114 9.97 56.00 -40.47
CA THR A 114 10.46 56.79 -41.62
C THR A 114 10.60 58.26 -41.26
N SER A 115 11.85 58.71 -41.24
CA SER A 115 12.28 60.09 -41.14
C SER A 115 12.15 60.76 -42.50
N ALA A 116 11.50 61.93 -42.57
CA ALA A 116 11.77 63.00 -43.56
C ALA A 116 11.03 64.31 -43.17
N GLU A 117 11.78 65.30 -42.70
CA GLU A 117 11.48 66.75 -42.72
C GLU A 117 11.21 67.27 -44.15
N PRO A 118 10.92 68.57 -44.40
CA PRO A 118 10.13 69.57 -43.65
C PRO A 118 9.16 70.34 -44.60
N GLU A 119 8.17 71.12 -44.11
CA GLU A 119 7.78 72.37 -44.81
C GLU A 119 6.94 73.31 -43.92
N LYS A 120 7.33 74.59 -44.00
CA LYS A 120 6.70 75.78 -43.45
C LYS A 120 5.23 75.93 -43.89
N SER A 121 4.37 76.45 -43.00
CA SER A 121 3.51 77.60 -43.33
C SER A 121 2.80 78.20 -42.09
N GLU A 122 3.48 79.18 -41.52
CA GLU A 122 2.99 80.51 -41.13
C GLU A 122 1.51 80.89 -41.45
N LYS A 123 0.72 81.23 -40.40
CA LYS A 123 -0.27 82.35 -40.27
C LYS A 123 -1.26 82.01 -39.15
N LYS A 124 -1.17 82.57 -37.94
CA LYS A 124 -1.52 83.93 -37.50
C LYS A 124 -2.95 84.37 -37.82
N LYS A 125 -3.72 84.53 -36.74
CA LYS A 125 -4.74 85.56 -36.46
C LYS A 125 -6.20 85.15 -36.65
N GLY A 126 -6.97 85.35 -35.58
CA GLY A 126 -8.43 85.30 -35.52
C GLY A 126 -8.86 85.19 -34.07
#